data_AF-A0A803M7X5-F1
#
_entry.id   AF-A0A803M7X5-F1
#
_cell.length_a   1.000
_cell.length_b   1.000
_cell.length_c   1.000
_cell.angle_alpha   90.00
_cell.angle_beta   90.00
_cell.angle_gamma   90.00
#
_symmetry.space_group_name_H-M   'P 1'
#
loop_
_entity.id
_entity.type
_entity.pdbx_description
1 polymer ?
#
loop_
_entity_poly.entity_id
_entity_poly.type
_entity_poly.pdbx_seq_one_letter_code
_entity_poly.pdbx_strand_id
1 'polypeptide(L)'
;MSVIQILFRVDEICKKYEKYDVDKQRERNATGDDAFARLYDTIESDIEKVIHKSEIVARETNRAKAVAMNAEIRRTKARLLEDVAKLQKLAYKKVKGLSKDDMVARGDLAIALGERIQGIPDGGNNAKNDGWASSSNPNNIKFDMQG
;
A
#
# COMPACT_ATOMS: atom_id res chain seq x y z
N MET A 1 -1.53 -39.70 4.65
CA MET A 1 -1.91 -38.34 4.19
C MET A 1 -2.06 -37.48 5.45
N SER A 2 -1.33 -36.38 5.59
CA SER A 2 -1.46 -35.49 6.75
C SER A 2 -2.57 -34.46 6.51
N VAL A 3 -3.23 -33.98 7.57
CA VAL A 3 -4.27 -32.94 7.52
C VAL A 3 -3.77 -31.70 6.76
N ILE A 4 -2.50 -31.31 6.98
CA ILE A 4 -1.90 -30.16 6.27
C ILE A 4 -1.87 -30.37 4.75
N GLN A 5 -1.60 -31.59 4.30
CA GLN A 5 -1.53 -31.95 2.87
C GLN A 5 -2.93 -31.98 2.24
N ILE A 6 -3.95 -32.34 3.02
CA ILE A 6 -5.34 -32.30 2.59
C ILE A 6 -5.79 -30.84 2.43
N LEU A 7 -5.44 -29.96 3.38
CA LEU A 7 -5.76 -28.54 3.31
C LEU A 7 -5.14 -27.87 2.07
N PHE A 8 -3.85 -28.10 1.79
CA PHE A 8 -3.21 -27.56 0.59
C PHE A 8 -3.86 -28.07 -0.71
N ARG A 9 -4.19 -29.37 -0.78
CA ARG A 9 -4.88 -29.93 -1.96
C ARG A 9 -6.28 -29.34 -2.14
N VAL A 10 -7.03 -29.16 -1.05
CA VAL A 10 -8.36 -28.55 -1.10
C VAL A 10 -8.25 -27.09 -1.56
N ASP A 11 -7.28 -26.33 -1.04
CA ASP A 11 -7.03 -24.95 -1.48
C ASP A 11 -6.68 -24.85 -2.97
N GLU A 12 -5.80 -25.71 -3.47
CA GLU A 12 -5.47 -25.80 -4.90
C GLU A 12 -6.70 -26.18 -5.77
N ILE A 13 -7.54 -27.09 -5.28
CA ILE A 13 -8.79 -27.49 -5.95
C ILE A 13 -9.76 -26.31 -5.98
N CYS A 14 -9.97 -25.62 -4.86
CA CYS A 14 -10.82 -24.43 -4.79
C CYS A 14 -10.37 -23.37 -5.80
N LYS A 15 -9.07 -23.06 -5.86
CA LYS A 15 -8.48 -22.13 -6.83
C LYS A 15 -8.70 -22.56 -8.29
N LYS A 16 -8.59 -23.86 -8.60
CA LYS A 16 -8.80 -24.39 -9.95
C LYS A 16 -10.24 -24.22 -10.45
N TYR A 17 -11.21 -24.33 -9.54
CA TYR A 17 -12.64 -24.25 -9.86
C TYR A 17 -13.26 -22.86 -9.60
N GLU A 18 -12.49 -21.93 -9.06
CA GLU A 18 -12.89 -20.54 -8.84
C GLU A 18 -13.43 -19.85 -10.11
N LYS A 19 -12.95 -20.27 -11.29
CA LYS A 19 -13.45 -19.78 -12.59
C LYS A 19 -14.87 -20.23 -12.93
N TYR A 20 -15.44 -21.20 -12.23
CA TYR A 20 -16.82 -21.65 -12.46
C TYR A 20 -17.81 -21.06 -11.46
N ASP A 21 -17.31 -20.30 -10.49
CA ASP A 21 -18.15 -19.56 -9.56
C ASP A 21 -18.78 -18.36 -10.28
N VAL A 22 -20.03 -18.56 -10.71
CA VAL A 22 -20.78 -17.60 -11.53
C VAL A 22 -21.09 -16.32 -10.76
N ASP A 23 -21.29 -16.42 -9.45
CA ASP A 23 -21.52 -15.26 -8.58
C ASP A 23 -20.23 -14.46 -8.46
N LYS A 24 -19.09 -15.13 -8.24
CA LYS A 24 -17.77 -14.49 -8.22
C LYS A 24 -17.37 -13.91 -9.58
N GLN A 25 -17.75 -14.55 -10.69
CA GLN A 25 -17.53 -13.99 -12.02
C GLN A 25 -18.42 -12.79 -12.30
N ARG A 26 -19.68 -12.81 -11.85
CA ARG A 26 -20.61 -11.69 -12.01
C ARG A 26 -20.18 -10.48 -11.20
N GLU A 27 -19.71 -10.71 -9.97
CA GLU A 27 -19.03 -9.69 -9.17
C GLU A 27 -17.80 -9.18 -9.90
N ARG A 28 -16.84 -10.04 -10.28
CA ARG A 28 -15.65 -9.62 -11.06
C ARG A 28 -15.96 -8.84 -12.32
N ASN A 29 -17.04 -9.16 -13.04
CA ASN A 29 -17.43 -8.46 -14.26
C ASN A 29 -18.15 -7.12 -13.99
N ALA A 30 -18.89 -7.00 -12.87
CA ALA A 30 -19.44 -5.72 -12.40
C ALA A 30 -18.34 -4.82 -11.82
N THR A 31 -17.35 -5.43 -11.15
CA THR A 31 -16.18 -4.80 -10.56
C THR A 31 -15.13 -4.42 -11.62
N GLY A 32 -15.07 -5.13 -12.75
CA GLY A 32 -14.16 -4.86 -13.87
C GLY A 32 -14.44 -3.55 -14.62
N ASP A 33 -15.66 -3.01 -14.51
CA ASP A 33 -16.00 -1.66 -14.99
C ASP A 33 -15.78 -0.57 -13.93
N ASP A 34 -15.61 -0.95 -12.66
CA ASP A 34 -15.38 -0.01 -11.57
C ASP A 34 -13.93 0.47 -11.55
N ALA A 35 -13.74 1.77 -11.78
CA ALA A 35 -12.44 2.40 -11.71
C ALA A 35 -11.80 2.31 -10.32
N PHE A 36 -12.60 2.28 -9.25
CA PHE A 36 -12.08 2.13 -7.89
C PHE A 36 -11.42 0.77 -7.70
N ALA A 37 -12.14 -0.31 -8.01
CA ALA A 37 -11.65 -1.66 -7.77
C ALA A 37 -10.41 -2.00 -8.61
N ARG A 38 -10.38 -1.58 -9.88
CA ARG A 38 -9.18 -1.75 -10.73
C ARG A 38 -7.95 -1.07 -10.17
N LEU A 39 -8.10 0.15 -9.64
CA LEU A 39 -7.00 0.88 -9.02
C LEU A 39 -6.61 0.25 -7.68
N TYR A 40 -7.58 -0.19 -6.88
CA TYR A 40 -7.34 -0.90 -5.63
C TYR A 40 -6.51 -2.17 -5.85
N ASP A 41 -6.91 -3.03 -6.79
CA ASP A 41 -6.20 -4.28 -7.11
C ASP A 41 -4.77 -4.01 -7.61
N THR A 42 -4.60 -2.95 -8.41
CA THR A 42 -3.27 -2.53 -8.89
C THR A 42 -2.38 -2.10 -7.72
N ILE A 43 -2.91 -1.28 -6.81
CA ILE A 43 -2.18 -0.82 -5.62
C ILE A 43 -1.84 -2.00 -4.70
N GLU A 44 -2.77 -2.92 -4.44
CA GLU A 44 -2.55 -4.16 -3.68
C GLU A 44 -1.38 -4.97 -4.24
N SER A 45 -1.41 -5.28 -5.55
CA SER A 45 -0.33 -6.01 -6.23
C SER A 45 1.02 -5.29 -6.11
N ASP A 46 1.04 -3.97 -6.26
CA ASP A 46 2.28 -3.20 -6.17
C ASP A 46 2.81 -3.10 -4.73
N ILE A 47 1.93 -3.05 -3.73
CA ILE A 47 2.31 -3.16 -2.31
C ILE A 47 2.99 -4.51 -2.05
N GLU A 48 2.43 -5.62 -2.54
CA GLU A 48 3.03 -6.95 -2.39
C GLU A 48 4.45 -7.02 -2.99
N LYS A 49 4.64 -6.44 -4.18
CA LYS A 49 5.97 -6.34 -4.82
C LYS A 49 6.96 -5.55 -3.97
N VAL A 50 6.51 -4.44 -3.37
CA VAL A 50 7.35 -3.59 -2.52
C VAL A 50 7.69 -4.29 -1.19
N ILE A 51 6.75 -5.01 -0.59
CA ILE A 51 6.99 -5.83 0.60
C ILE A 51 8.02 -6.92 0.27
N HIS A 52 7.83 -7.64 -0.83
CA HIS A 52 8.80 -8.66 -1.23
C HIS A 52 10.20 -8.06 -1.45
N LYS A 53 10.27 -6.87 -2.04
CA LYS A 53 11.53 -6.15 -2.20
C LYS A 53 12.16 -5.75 -0.87
N SER A 54 11.39 -5.32 0.13
CA SER A 54 11.92 -4.98 1.46
C SER A 54 12.45 -6.23 2.19
N GLU A 55 11.81 -7.39 2.02
CA GLU A 55 12.30 -8.68 2.52
C GLU A 55 13.62 -9.12 1.86
N ILE A 56 13.81 -8.82 0.58
CA ILE A 56 15.09 -9.05 -0.12
C ILE A 56 16.17 -8.15 0.48
N VAL A 57 15.86 -6.85 0.68
CA VAL A 57 16.81 -5.91 1.29
C VAL A 57 17.19 -6.32 2.71
N ALA A 58 16.25 -6.84 3.50
CA ALA A 58 16.51 -7.32 4.86
C ALA A 58 17.52 -8.48 4.89
N ARG A 59 17.65 -9.24 3.80
CA ARG A 59 18.59 -10.36 3.64
C ARG A 59 19.86 -9.99 2.87
N GLU A 60 19.96 -8.75 2.38
CA GLU A 60 21.08 -8.28 1.57
C GLU A 60 22.29 -7.98 2.46
N THR A 61 23.44 -8.57 2.12
CA THR A 61 24.69 -8.38 2.86
C THR A 61 25.52 -7.21 2.31
N ASN A 62 25.33 -6.86 1.05
CA ASN A 62 26.01 -5.71 0.44
C ASN A 62 25.30 -4.40 0.82
N ARG A 63 25.94 -3.64 1.72
CA ARG A 63 25.42 -2.34 2.20
C ARG A 63 25.11 -1.35 1.08
N ALA A 64 25.97 -1.24 0.07
CA ALA A 64 25.76 -0.29 -1.03
C ALA A 64 24.52 -0.69 -1.86
N LYS A 65 24.37 -1.99 -2.14
CA LYS A 65 23.20 -2.54 -2.84
C LYS A 65 21.92 -2.38 -2.02
N ALA A 66 21.96 -2.66 -0.72
CA ALA A 66 20.83 -2.44 0.18
C ALA A 66 20.38 -0.97 0.21
N VAL A 67 21.32 0.00 0.23
CA VAL A 67 21.01 1.43 0.19
C VAL A 67 20.33 1.82 -1.14
N ALA A 68 20.83 1.31 -2.27
CA ALA A 68 20.22 1.56 -3.58
C ALA A 68 18.79 1.01 -3.66
N MET A 69 18.59 -0.24 -3.23
CA MET A 69 17.26 -0.87 -3.23
C MET A 69 16.28 -0.18 -2.27
N ASN A 70 16.75 0.28 -1.10
CA ASN A 70 15.95 1.09 -0.18
C ASN A 70 15.54 2.44 -0.77
N ALA A 71 16.41 3.09 -1.54
CA ALA A 71 16.04 4.31 -2.27
C ALA A 71 14.93 4.05 -3.31
N GLU A 72 14.96 2.89 -3.97
CA GLU A 72 13.89 2.49 -4.88
C GLU A 72 12.57 2.20 -4.13
N ILE A 73 12.62 1.52 -2.98
CA ILE A 73 11.44 1.30 -2.13
C ILE A 73 10.81 2.64 -1.75
N ARG A 74 11.60 3.63 -1.33
CA ARG A 74 11.09 4.98 -0.99
C ARG A 74 10.39 5.65 -2.18
N ARG A 75 10.97 5.56 -3.38
CA ARG A 75 10.34 6.12 -4.60
C ARG A 75 9.01 5.45 -4.92
N THR A 76 8.94 4.12 -4.79
CA THR A 76 7.70 3.39 -5.04
C THR A 76 6.64 3.67 -3.97
N LYS A 77 7.02 3.73 -2.68
CA LYS A 77 6.11 4.15 -1.59
C LYS A 77 5.49 5.51 -1.86
N ALA A 78 6.28 6.51 -2.28
CA ALA A 78 5.78 7.84 -2.61
C ALA A 78 4.75 7.80 -3.76
N ARG A 79 5.04 7.05 -4.83
CA ARG A 79 4.11 6.86 -5.96
C ARG A 79 2.80 6.19 -5.50
N LEU A 80 2.90 5.14 -4.69
CA LEU A 80 1.73 4.43 -4.17
C LEU A 80 0.84 5.34 -3.30
N LEU A 81 1.44 6.25 -2.51
CA LEU A 81 0.66 7.23 -1.74
C LEU A 81 -0.08 8.23 -2.63
N GLU A 82 0.49 8.64 -3.77
CA GLU A 82 -0.23 9.43 -4.77
C GLU A 82 -1.41 8.66 -5.38
N ASP A 83 -1.23 7.37 -5.64
CA ASP A 83 -2.29 6.51 -6.16
C ASP A 83 -3.39 6.24 -5.12
N VAL A 84 -3.04 6.11 -3.84
CA VAL A 84 -4.02 6.08 -2.73
C VAL A 84 -4.83 7.38 -2.67
N ALA A 85 -4.22 8.54 -2.88
CA ALA A 85 -4.97 9.80 -2.94
C ALA A 85 -5.95 9.84 -4.13
N LYS A 86 -5.61 9.23 -5.26
CA LYS A 86 -6.55 9.05 -6.39
C LYS A 86 -7.65 8.06 -6.04
N LEU A 87 -7.32 6.97 -5.36
CA LEU A 87 -8.26 5.95 -4.91
C LEU A 87 -9.28 6.53 -3.91
N GLN A 88 -8.86 7.37 -2.96
CA GLN A 88 -9.76 8.10 -2.06
C GLN A 88 -10.75 8.99 -2.82
N LYS A 89 -10.32 9.68 -3.89
CA LYS A 89 -11.24 10.46 -4.73
C LYS A 89 -12.27 9.57 -5.44
N LEU A 90 -11.87 8.37 -5.85
CA LEU A 90 -12.77 7.39 -6.47
C LEU A 90 -13.74 6.77 -5.44
N ALA A 91 -13.33 6.58 -4.19
CA ALA A 91 -14.17 6.04 -3.12
C ALA A 91 -15.45 6.86 -2.92
N TYR A 92 -15.32 8.18 -2.94
CA TYR A 92 -16.42 9.12 -2.74
C TYR A 92 -17.07 9.61 -4.05
N LYS A 93 -16.69 9.05 -5.20
CA LYS A 93 -17.34 9.37 -6.47
C LYS A 93 -18.68 8.65 -6.53
N LYS A 94 -19.77 9.40 -6.68
CA LYS A 94 -21.10 8.82 -6.90
C LYS A 94 -21.14 8.06 -8.22
N VAL A 95 -21.38 6.76 -8.16
CA VAL A 95 -21.62 5.89 -9.31
C VAL A 95 -22.96 5.18 -9.14
N LYS A 96 -23.58 4.79 -10.26
CA LYS A 96 -24.91 4.15 -10.23
C LYS A 96 -24.82 2.82 -9.48
N GLY A 97 -25.69 2.63 -8.48
CA GLY A 97 -25.74 1.40 -7.69
C GLY A 97 -24.79 1.34 -6.50
N LEU A 98 -24.03 2.40 -6.21
CA LEU A 98 -23.18 2.48 -5.03
C LEU A 98 -23.93 3.17 -3.88
N SER A 99 -24.06 2.49 -2.73
CA SER A 99 -24.70 3.05 -1.54
C SER A 99 -23.77 4.02 -0.81
N LYS A 100 -24.31 4.82 0.12
CA LYS A 100 -23.48 5.68 0.98
C LYS A 100 -22.54 4.86 1.86
N ASP A 101 -23.03 3.74 2.37
CA ASP A 101 -22.26 2.84 3.24
C ASP A 101 -21.09 2.22 2.46
N ASP A 102 -21.30 1.84 1.20
CA ASP A 102 -20.21 1.35 0.33
C ASP A 102 -19.16 2.42 0.06
N MET A 103 -19.56 3.69 -0.09
CA MET A 103 -18.61 4.80 -0.28
C MET A 103 -17.73 5.00 0.96
N VAL A 104 -18.30 4.88 2.15
CA VAL A 104 -17.55 4.94 3.42
C VAL A 104 -16.59 3.75 3.52
N ALA A 105 -17.08 2.52 3.28
CA ALA A 105 -16.25 1.33 3.30
C ALA A 105 -15.05 1.42 2.33
N ARG A 106 -15.27 1.95 1.12
CA ARG A 106 -14.19 2.23 0.15
C ARG A 106 -13.20 3.27 0.65
N GLY A 107 -13.68 4.28 1.36
CA GLY A 107 -12.84 5.30 2.01
C GLY A 107 -11.92 4.68 3.07
N ASP A 108 -12.49 3.83 3.92
CA ASP A 108 -11.75 3.11 4.98
C ASP A 108 -10.69 2.17 4.39
N LEU A 109 -11.03 1.44 3.32
CA LEU A 109 -10.07 0.62 2.59
C LEU A 109 -8.88 1.43 2.05
N ALA A 110 -9.14 2.62 1.49
CA ALA A 110 -8.08 3.49 0.99
C ALA A 110 -7.19 4.04 2.12
N ILE A 111 -7.76 4.32 3.30
CA ILE A 111 -6.99 4.71 4.50
C ILE A 111 -6.08 3.57 4.95
N ALA A 112 -6.63 2.36 5.08
CA ALA A 112 -5.88 1.16 5.47
C ALA A 112 -4.70 0.87 4.52
N LEU A 113 -4.89 1.07 3.21
CA LEU A 113 -3.80 0.95 2.23
C LEU A 113 -2.69 1.98 2.49
N GLY A 114 -3.04 3.23 2.81
CA GLY A 114 -2.08 4.27 3.16
C GLY A 114 -1.22 3.88 4.36
N GLU A 115 -1.85 3.37 5.42
CA GLU A 115 -1.16 2.87 6.62
C GLU A 115 -0.25 1.67 6.29
N ARG A 116 -0.75 0.71 5.50
CA ARG A 116 0.02 -0.46 5.06
C ARG A 116 1.26 -0.06 4.27
N ILE A 117 1.16 0.92 3.36
CA ILE A 117 2.30 1.46 2.60
C ILE A 117 3.32 2.09 3.55
N GLN A 118 2.88 2.93 4.49
CA GLN A 118 3.76 3.59 5.44
C GLN A 118 4.53 2.59 6.32
N GLY A 119 3.89 1.47 6.69
CA GLY A 119 4.47 0.40 7.49
C GLY A 119 5.59 -0.40 6.79
N ILE A 120 5.80 -0.26 5.48
CA ILE A 120 6.84 -0.99 4.76
C ILE A 120 8.23 -0.44 5.15
N PRO A 121 9.17 -1.30 5.63
CA PRO A 121 10.55 -0.89 5.89
C PRO A 121 11.26 -0.44 4.61
N ASP A 122 11.88 0.74 4.64
CA ASP A 122 12.54 1.35 3.47
C ASP A 122 13.93 1.92 3.79
N GLY A 123 14.48 1.56 4.95
CA GLY A 123 15.80 1.98 5.44
C GLY A 123 15.96 3.48 5.64
N GLY A 124 14.88 4.26 5.54
CA GLY A 124 14.86 5.64 5.99
C GLY A 124 14.69 5.70 7.49
N ASN A 125 15.30 6.67 8.15
CA ASN A 125 14.87 7.02 9.49
C ASN A 125 13.40 7.42 9.38
N ASN A 126 12.50 6.68 10.05
CA ASN A 126 11.20 7.20 10.49
C ASN A 126 11.47 8.35 11.49
N ALA A 127 12.08 9.43 11.02
CA ALA A 127 11.98 10.72 11.68
C ALA A 127 10.54 11.15 11.43
N LYS A 128 9.67 10.76 12.38
CA LYS A 128 8.32 11.25 12.62
C LYS A 128 7.86 12.24 11.54
N ASN A 129 7.06 11.75 10.61
CA ASN A 129 6.18 12.60 9.81
C ASN A 129 5.02 13.09 10.70
N ASP A 130 5.36 13.70 11.84
CA ASP A 130 4.44 14.46 12.68
C ASP A 130 4.59 15.92 12.27
N GLY A 131 3.78 16.35 11.30
CA GLY A 131 3.39 17.75 11.15
C GLY A 131 4.45 18.71 10.59
N TRP A 132 4.15 19.26 9.43
CA TRP A 132 4.36 20.67 9.09
C TRP A 132 5.47 21.42 9.86
N ALA A 133 6.69 21.38 9.33
CA ALA A 133 7.70 22.40 9.63
C ALA A 133 8.46 22.74 8.36
N SER A 134 7.78 23.45 7.46
CA SER A 134 8.46 24.30 6.49
C SER A 134 9.00 25.51 7.25
N SER A 135 10.33 25.64 7.33
CA SER A 135 11.05 26.92 7.24
C SER A 135 12.51 26.73 7.65
N SER A 136 13.38 26.81 6.65
CA SER A 136 14.80 27.07 6.77
C SER A 136 15.10 28.41 7.47
N ASN A 137 15.93 28.40 8.52
CA ASN A 137 16.90 29.49 8.77
C ASN A 137 18.00 29.08 9.77
N PRO A 138 19.30 28.99 9.40
CA PRO A 138 20.38 28.92 10.36
C PRO A 138 21.02 30.31 10.53
N ASN A 139 20.38 31.19 11.32
CA ASN A 139 21.08 32.37 11.82
C ASN A 139 21.52 32.12 13.27
N ASN A 140 22.83 31.91 13.40
CA ASN A 140 23.58 31.91 14.64
C ASN A 140 23.25 33.16 15.48
N ILE A 141 22.52 32.99 16.58
CA ILE A 141 22.43 33.99 17.64
C ILE A 141 23.22 33.45 18.83
N LYS A 142 24.43 33.98 19.03
CA LYS A 142 25.19 33.86 20.28
C LYS A 142 24.77 34.99 21.20
N PHE A 143 24.25 34.66 22.38
CA PHE A 143 24.16 35.61 23.49
C PHE A 143 25.41 35.43 24.35
N ASP A 144 26.35 36.37 24.26
CA ASP A 144 27.33 36.59 25.32
C ASP A 144 26.65 37.41 26.41
N MET A 145 26.58 36.85 27.61
CA MET A 145 26.18 37.58 28.81
C MET A 145 27.45 37.81 29.65
N GLN A 146 28.02 39.00 29.50
CA GLN A 146 29.02 39.57 30.40
C GLN A 146 28.42 40.81 31.06
N GLY A 147 28.50 40.88 32.39
CA GLY A 147 28.16 42.06 33.19
C GLY A 147 27.09 41.79 34.23
#